data_AF-A0A8T4ME86-F1
#
_entry.id   AF-A0A8T4ME86-F1
#
_cell.length_a   1.000
_cell.length_b   1.000
_cell.length_c   1.000
_cell.angle_alpha   90.00
_cell.angle_beta   90.00
_cell.angle_gamma   90.00
#
_symmetry.space_group_name_H-M   'P 1'
#
loop_
_entity.id
_entity.type
_entity.pdbx_description
1 polymer ?
#
loop_
_entity_poly.entity_id
_entity_poly.type
_entity_poly.pdbx_seq_one_letter_code
_entity_poly.pdbx_strand_id
1 'polypeptide(L)'
;MVKYGILTARERRIIEKRLKRHSLSQNESNILSKSIRPKLMAIRKINAKVLLNKLEYNQISKSIENKIKKIVLENIKNIDVIVIYGSAIQNNYKNYNDIDVLVITNNKTWKTIGEKYDLIIKIADIAKAAKLNLDIQILDKKTLYDSYPASPSLIYQLKDSKVIYGRLNINNQPKLSKLDLRMKLDWSDIDDGESDGRELYQSLRNIMLVRLLLKGIVDNYRLIKAVNNYLGRNITNKLKNNTISKLEKKLVLKYISELSNLTDNEIRGAKWERIAL
;
A
#
# COMPACT_ATOMS: atom_id res chain seq x y z
N MET A 1 -4.12 -21.82 -29.78
CA MET A 1 -4.17 -20.81 -28.69
C MET A 1 -4.68 -21.48 -27.42
N VAL A 2 -3.82 -21.77 -26.44
CA VAL A 2 -4.23 -22.43 -25.19
C VAL A 2 -4.96 -21.41 -24.31
N LYS A 3 -6.27 -21.57 -24.14
CA LYS A 3 -7.07 -20.76 -23.20
C LYS A 3 -6.73 -21.18 -21.77
N TYR A 4 -5.81 -20.47 -21.13
CA TYR A 4 -5.58 -20.59 -19.69
C TYR A 4 -6.77 -20.01 -18.91
N GLY A 5 -7.75 -20.86 -18.61
CA GLY A 5 -8.81 -20.53 -17.66
C GLY A 5 -8.36 -20.84 -16.24
N ILE A 6 -8.67 -19.96 -15.27
CA ILE A 6 -8.41 -20.19 -13.83
C ILE A 6 -9.01 -21.53 -13.34
N LEU A 7 -10.11 -21.95 -14.00
CA LEU A 7 -10.74 -23.24 -13.83
C LEU A 7 -10.54 -24.12 -15.06
N THR A 8 -10.09 -25.34 -14.83
CA THR A 8 -10.00 -26.40 -15.86
C THR A 8 -11.39 -26.76 -16.38
N ALA A 9 -11.45 -27.43 -17.54
CA ALA A 9 -12.71 -27.92 -18.10
C ALA A 9 -13.45 -28.87 -17.13
N ARG A 10 -12.69 -29.73 -16.42
CA ARG A 10 -13.23 -30.65 -15.40
C ARG A 10 -13.82 -29.89 -14.21
N GLU A 11 -13.12 -28.88 -13.70
CA GLU A 11 -13.62 -28.06 -12.60
C GLU A 11 -14.91 -27.30 -12.98
N ARG A 12 -14.99 -26.78 -14.22
CA ARG A 12 -16.21 -26.14 -14.73
C ARG A 12 -17.40 -27.10 -14.78
N ARG A 13 -17.22 -28.32 -15.27
CA ARG A 13 -18.28 -29.35 -15.27
C ARG A 13 -18.77 -29.66 -13.85
N ILE A 14 -17.86 -29.77 -12.88
CA ILE A 14 -18.23 -30.01 -11.46
C ILE A 14 -19.05 -28.84 -10.90
N ILE A 15 -18.68 -27.60 -11.22
CA ILE A 15 -19.44 -26.39 -10.82
C ILE A 15 -20.84 -26.43 -11.44
N GLU A 16 -20.94 -26.65 -12.75
CA GLU A 16 -22.22 -26.70 -13.46
C GLU A 16 -23.13 -27.80 -12.90
N LYS A 17 -22.59 -29.01 -12.66
CA LYS A 17 -23.29 -30.13 -12.05
C LYS A 17 -23.84 -29.74 -10.67
N ARG A 18 -23.03 -29.05 -9.86
CA ARG A 18 -23.45 -28.55 -8.53
C ARG A 18 -24.50 -27.45 -8.60
N LEU A 19 -24.38 -26.50 -9.54
CA LEU A 19 -25.36 -25.42 -9.75
C LEU A 19 -26.71 -25.96 -10.23
N LYS A 20 -26.70 -27.00 -11.06
CA LYS A 20 -27.89 -27.75 -11.49
C LYS A 20 -28.44 -28.72 -10.42
N ARG A 21 -27.89 -28.69 -9.20
CA ARG A 21 -28.27 -29.55 -8.05
C ARG A 21 -28.14 -31.06 -8.30
N HIS A 22 -27.30 -31.48 -9.24
CA HIS A 22 -26.99 -32.90 -9.43
C HIS A 22 -26.03 -33.42 -8.35
N SER A 23 -26.12 -34.73 -8.07
CA SER A 23 -25.23 -35.41 -7.13
C SER A 23 -23.78 -35.43 -7.64
N LEU A 24 -22.84 -35.15 -6.76
CA LEU A 24 -21.41 -35.25 -7.05
C LEU A 24 -20.88 -36.58 -6.55
N SER A 25 -20.03 -37.24 -7.34
CA SER A 25 -19.25 -38.38 -6.86
C SER A 25 -18.27 -37.95 -5.76
N GLN A 26 -17.75 -38.91 -5.00
CA GLN A 26 -16.78 -38.63 -3.93
C GLN A 26 -15.54 -37.89 -4.44
N ASN A 27 -15.04 -38.28 -5.62
CA ASN A 27 -13.91 -37.61 -6.28
C ASN A 27 -14.26 -36.16 -6.66
N GLU A 28 -15.44 -35.93 -7.26
CA GLU A 28 -15.89 -34.58 -7.62
C GLU A 28 -16.09 -33.68 -6.39
N SER A 29 -16.64 -34.22 -5.30
CA SER A 29 -16.79 -33.51 -4.02
C SER A 29 -15.45 -33.13 -3.40
N ASN A 30 -14.44 -34.00 -3.50
CA ASN A 30 -13.08 -33.72 -3.07
C ASN A 30 -12.43 -32.61 -3.91
N ILE A 31 -12.57 -32.65 -5.23
CA ILE A 31 -12.07 -31.61 -6.14
C ILE A 31 -12.77 -30.27 -5.86
N LEU A 32 -14.09 -30.29 -5.65
CA LEU A 32 -14.87 -29.09 -5.30
C LEU A 32 -14.33 -28.45 -4.02
N SER A 33 -14.04 -29.24 -3.00
CA SER A 33 -13.61 -28.75 -1.69
C SER A 33 -12.15 -28.32 -1.66
N LYS A 34 -11.24 -29.09 -2.26
CA LYS A 34 -9.79 -28.87 -2.17
C LYS A 34 -9.19 -27.99 -3.26
N SER A 35 -9.84 -27.88 -4.42
CA SER A 35 -9.34 -27.08 -5.56
C SER A 35 -10.26 -25.92 -5.91
N ILE A 36 -11.53 -26.21 -6.19
CA ILE A 36 -12.46 -25.21 -6.73
C ILE A 36 -12.82 -24.14 -5.69
N ARG A 37 -13.27 -24.55 -4.49
CA ARG A 37 -13.64 -23.61 -3.42
C ARG A 37 -12.49 -22.67 -3.03
N PRO A 38 -11.23 -23.13 -2.85
CA PRO A 38 -10.10 -22.24 -2.62
C PRO A 38 -9.90 -21.20 -3.74
N LYS A 39 -9.94 -21.61 -5.02
CA LYS A 39 -9.82 -20.69 -6.16
C LYS A 39 -10.94 -19.66 -6.18
N LEU A 40 -12.20 -20.09 -6.00
CA LEU A 40 -13.35 -19.19 -5.96
C LEU A 40 -13.33 -18.27 -4.72
N MET A 41 -12.88 -18.76 -3.56
CA MET A 41 -12.69 -17.94 -2.36
C MET A 41 -11.59 -16.90 -2.56
N ALA A 42 -10.52 -17.23 -3.26
CA ALA A 42 -9.48 -16.26 -3.65
C ALA A 42 -10.05 -15.19 -4.59
N ILE A 43 -10.82 -15.59 -5.62
CA ILE A 43 -11.49 -14.66 -6.53
C ILE A 43 -12.50 -13.78 -5.79
N ARG A 44 -13.28 -14.33 -4.85
CA ARG A 44 -14.25 -13.58 -4.03
C ARG A 44 -13.58 -12.46 -3.22
N LYS A 45 -12.31 -12.61 -2.87
CA LYS A 45 -11.53 -11.57 -2.16
C LYS A 45 -11.00 -10.48 -3.11
N ILE A 46 -11.00 -10.70 -4.43
CA ILE A 46 -10.53 -9.74 -5.42
C ILE A 46 -11.67 -8.76 -5.76
N ASN A 47 -11.40 -7.47 -5.62
CA ASN A 47 -12.30 -6.44 -6.11
C ASN A 47 -12.12 -6.28 -7.63
N ALA A 48 -12.98 -6.94 -8.41
CA ALA A 48 -12.90 -6.95 -9.88
C ALA A 48 -12.91 -5.54 -10.48
N LYS A 49 -13.67 -4.59 -9.90
CA LYS A 49 -13.72 -3.20 -10.36
C LYS A 49 -12.36 -2.51 -10.21
N VAL A 50 -11.67 -2.73 -9.08
CA VAL A 50 -10.33 -2.17 -8.83
C VAL A 50 -9.31 -2.79 -9.80
N LEU A 51 -9.37 -4.10 -10.00
CA LEU A 51 -8.47 -4.79 -10.93
C LEU A 51 -8.65 -4.29 -12.36
N LEU A 52 -9.90 -4.18 -12.84
CA LEU A 52 -10.21 -3.65 -14.16
C LEU A 52 -9.73 -2.20 -14.31
N ASN A 53 -9.93 -1.36 -13.29
CA ASN A 53 -9.44 0.01 -13.31
C ASN A 53 -7.91 0.09 -13.46
N LYS A 54 -7.16 -0.83 -12.85
CA LYS A 54 -5.69 -0.90 -12.95
C LYS A 54 -5.19 -1.46 -14.28
N LEU A 55 -5.96 -2.34 -14.92
CA LEU A 55 -5.62 -2.93 -16.22
C LEU A 55 -6.04 -2.06 -17.41
N GLU A 56 -6.94 -1.11 -17.17
CA GLU A 56 -7.40 -0.18 -18.19
C GLU A 56 -6.24 0.63 -18.77
N TYR A 57 -6.14 0.63 -20.09
CA TYR A 57 -5.14 1.42 -20.79
C TYR A 57 -5.38 2.91 -20.52
N ASN A 58 -4.36 3.58 -20.00
CA ASN A 58 -4.38 5.02 -19.78
C ASN A 58 -3.17 5.65 -20.48
N GLN A 59 -3.41 6.44 -21.52
CA GLN A 59 -2.34 7.12 -22.26
C GLN A 59 -1.69 8.24 -21.43
N ILE A 60 -2.49 8.91 -20.59
CA ILE A 60 -2.01 9.97 -19.70
C ILE A 60 -1.02 9.40 -18.70
N SER A 61 -1.31 8.23 -18.12
CA SER A 61 -0.38 7.56 -17.19
C SER A 61 0.96 7.28 -17.85
N LYS A 62 0.99 6.71 -19.06
CA LYS A 62 2.23 6.47 -19.80
C LYS A 62 3.03 7.75 -20.03
N SER A 63 2.36 8.84 -20.40
CA SER A 63 3.00 10.15 -20.62
C SER A 63 3.65 10.67 -19.33
N ILE A 64 2.93 10.62 -18.22
CA ILE A 64 3.42 11.02 -16.90
C ILE A 64 4.61 10.15 -16.47
N GLU A 65 4.48 8.82 -16.58
CA GLU A 65 5.52 7.86 -16.21
C GLU A 65 6.82 8.10 -17.01
N ASN A 66 6.71 8.38 -18.31
CA ASN A 66 7.85 8.71 -19.15
C ASN A 66 8.52 10.04 -18.76
N LYS A 67 7.73 11.05 -18.40
CA LYS A 67 8.27 12.34 -17.91
C LYS A 67 9.02 12.15 -16.59
N ILE A 68 8.44 11.42 -15.64
CA ILE A 68 9.10 11.11 -14.35
C ILE A 68 10.40 10.36 -14.61
N LYS A 69 10.35 9.29 -15.43
CA LYS A 69 11.53 8.52 -15.81
C LYS A 69 12.62 9.41 -16.39
N LYS A 70 12.28 10.31 -17.32
CA LYS A 70 13.24 11.23 -17.94
C LYS A 70 13.89 12.14 -16.90
N ILE A 71 13.08 12.84 -16.11
CA ILE A 71 13.55 13.78 -15.08
C ILE A 71 14.50 13.08 -14.10
N VAL A 72 14.13 11.89 -13.62
CA VAL A 72 14.92 11.14 -12.66
C VAL A 72 16.25 10.65 -13.28
N LEU A 73 16.22 10.07 -14.48
CA LEU A 73 17.42 9.55 -15.16
C LEU A 73 18.42 10.65 -15.54
N GLU A 74 17.96 11.86 -15.85
CA GLU A 74 18.82 12.99 -16.19
C GLU A 74 19.51 13.60 -14.96
N ASN A 75 18.94 13.42 -13.75
CA ASN A 75 19.40 14.10 -12.54
C ASN A 75 20.06 13.17 -11.50
N ILE A 76 19.80 11.87 -11.52
CA ILE A 76 20.39 10.90 -10.60
C ILE A 76 21.20 9.87 -11.37
N LYS A 77 22.47 9.69 -10.99
CA LYS A 77 23.35 8.67 -11.57
C LYS A 77 23.12 7.31 -10.90
N ASN A 78 23.48 6.23 -11.61
CA ASN A 78 23.49 4.86 -11.08
C ASN A 78 22.13 4.36 -10.54
N ILE A 79 21.04 4.74 -11.19
CA ILE A 79 19.70 4.25 -10.85
C ILE A 79 19.57 2.78 -11.25
N ASP A 80 19.09 1.96 -10.32
CA ASP A 80 18.71 0.56 -10.55
C ASP A 80 17.22 0.47 -10.92
N VAL A 81 16.36 1.15 -10.16
CA VAL A 81 14.88 1.03 -10.30
C VAL A 81 14.20 2.37 -10.03
N ILE A 82 13.11 2.65 -10.75
CA ILE A 82 12.17 3.72 -10.42
C ILE A 82 10.78 3.10 -10.24
N VAL A 83 10.18 3.38 -9.08
CA VAL A 83 8.89 2.83 -8.65
C VAL A 83 7.94 3.97 -8.36
N ILE A 84 6.72 3.91 -8.88
CA ILE A 84 5.63 4.79 -8.50
C ILE A 84 4.67 4.00 -7.62
N TYR A 85 4.13 4.62 -6.57
CA TYR A 85 3.13 4.02 -5.70
C TYR A 85 2.06 5.03 -5.29
N GLY A 86 1.23 4.67 -4.32
CA GLY A 86 0.23 5.56 -3.74
C GLY A 86 -1.02 5.73 -4.61
N SER A 87 -1.67 6.88 -4.44
CA SER A 87 -3.01 7.15 -4.98
C SER A 87 -3.05 7.14 -6.52
N ALA A 88 -1.98 7.62 -7.15
CA ALA A 88 -1.84 7.62 -8.61
C ALA A 88 -1.95 6.20 -9.20
N ILE A 89 -1.26 5.21 -8.61
CA ILE A 89 -1.35 3.82 -9.06
C ILE A 89 -2.69 3.18 -8.70
N GLN A 90 -3.20 3.43 -7.49
CA GLN A 90 -4.46 2.84 -7.03
C GLN A 90 -5.65 3.27 -7.90
N ASN A 91 -5.66 4.52 -8.36
CA ASN A 91 -6.73 5.10 -9.16
C ASN A 91 -6.42 5.13 -10.66
N ASN A 92 -5.32 4.53 -11.10
CA ASN A 92 -4.86 4.60 -12.50
C ASN A 92 -4.83 6.04 -13.03
N TYR A 93 -4.23 6.95 -12.26
CA TYR A 93 -4.04 8.36 -12.59
C TYR A 93 -5.32 9.17 -12.88
N LYS A 94 -6.49 8.67 -12.49
CA LYS A 94 -7.77 9.41 -12.66
C LYS A 94 -7.91 10.55 -11.66
N ASN A 95 -7.57 10.30 -10.40
CA ASN A 95 -7.64 11.26 -9.29
C ASN A 95 -6.43 11.07 -8.38
N TYR A 96 -5.51 12.04 -8.36
CA TYR A 96 -4.32 12.10 -7.50
C TYR A 96 -3.91 13.56 -7.30
N ASN A 97 -3.29 13.88 -6.16
CA ASN A 97 -2.80 15.24 -5.84
C ASN A 97 -1.29 15.36 -6.10
N ASP A 98 -0.57 14.33 -5.71
CA ASP A 98 0.85 14.12 -5.83
C ASP A 98 1.12 12.71 -6.38
N ILE A 99 2.35 12.49 -6.80
CA ILE A 99 2.81 11.19 -7.27
C ILE A 99 3.98 10.78 -6.39
N ASP A 100 3.79 9.75 -5.59
CA ASP A 100 4.85 9.17 -4.80
C ASP A 100 5.82 8.38 -5.69
N VAL A 101 7.11 8.71 -5.63
CA VAL A 101 8.17 8.11 -6.43
C VAL A 101 9.29 7.63 -5.53
N LEU A 102 9.59 6.33 -5.59
CA LEU A 102 10.79 5.74 -4.99
C LEU A 102 11.84 5.50 -6.07
N VAL A 103 12.99 6.13 -5.91
CA VAL A 103 14.18 5.93 -6.74
C VAL A 103 15.17 5.06 -5.98
N ILE A 104 15.57 3.95 -6.59
CA ILE A 104 16.52 3.01 -6.02
C ILE A 104 17.82 3.10 -6.81
N THR A 105 18.91 3.39 -6.12
CA THR A 105 20.26 3.49 -6.69
C THR A 105 21.06 2.22 -6.39
N ASN A 106 21.98 1.85 -7.28
CA ASN A 106 22.84 0.68 -7.07
C ASN A 106 23.70 0.83 -5.82
N ASN A 107 24.28 2.02 -5.66
CA ASN A 107 25.11 2.40 -4.51
C ASN A 107 24.64 3.77 -4.01
N LYS A 108 24.91 4.06 -2.73
CA LYS A 108 24.62 5.36 -2.13
C LYS A 108 25.27 6.48 -2.95
N THR A 109 24.46 7.40 -3.47
CA THR A 109 24.93 8.52 -4.31
C THR A 109 25.17 9.82 -3.53
N TRP A 110 24.81 9.86 -2.25
CA TRP A 110 24.99 11.00 -1.34
C TRP A 110 25.94 10.63 -0.19
N LYS A 111 26.73 11.60 0.28
CA LYS A 111 27.59 11.42 1.46
C LYS A 111 26.78 11.73 2.72
N THR A 112 26.10 12.87 2.73
CA THR A 112 25.33 13.36 3.87
C THR A 112 23.83 13.28 3.64
N ILE A 113 23.05 13.38 4.72
CA ILE A 113 21.58 13.45 4.62
C ILE A 113 21.15 14.77 3.96
N GLY A 114 21.85 15.88 4.21
CA GLY A 114 21.58 17.18 3.58
C GLY A 114 21.69 17.11 2.06
N GLU A 115 22.79 16.55 1.53
CA GLU A 115 22.99 16.38 0.08
C GLU A 115 21.87 15.57 -0.58
N LYS A 116 21.33 14.57 0.13
CA LYS A 116 20.19 13.79 -0.34
C LYS A 116 18.93 14.65 -0.45
N TYR A 117 18.66 15.47 0.56
CA TYR A 117 17.49 16.36 0.56
C TYR A 117 17.60 17.44 -0.51
N ASP A 118 18.78 18.03 -0.69
CA ASP A 118 19.01 19.02 -1.75
C ASP A 118 18.75 18.43 -3.14
N LEU A 119 19.19 17.18 -3.37
CA LEU A 119 18.91 16.44 -4.60
C LEU A 119 17.41 16.19 -4.79
N ILE A 120 16.70 15.80 -3.74
CA ILE A 120 15.25 15.58 -3.77
C ILE A 120 14.51 16.88 -4.12
N ILE A 121 14.83 17.98 -3.45
CA ILE A 121 14.22 19.30 -3.67
C ILE A 121 14.44 19.74 -5.11
N LYS A 122 15.69 19.68 -5.59
CA LYS A 122 16.04 20.03 -6.97
C LYS A 122 15.19 19.27 -7.99
N ILE A 123 15.02 17.96 -7.81
CA ILE A 123 14.23 17.14 -8.74
C ILE A 123 12.74 17.46 -8.63
N ALA A 124 12.23 17.70 -7.42
CA ALA A 124 10.85 18.12 -7.20
C ALA A 124 10.56 19.46 -7.89
N ASP A 125 11.48 20.42 -7.85
CA ASP A 125 11.35 21.72 -8.53
C ASP A 125 11.34 21.58 -10.06
N ILE A 126 12.24 20.76 -10.62
CA ILE A 126 12.25 20.44 -12.06
C ILE A 126 10.93 19.78 -12.47
N ALA A 127 10.43 18.85 -11.65
CA ALA A 127 9.15 18.19 -11.91
C ALA A 127 7.98 19.16 -11.85
N LYS A 128 7.97 20.09 -10.88
CA LYS A 128 6.95 21.13 -10.76
C LYS A 128 6.93 22.04 -11.99
N ALA A 129 8.09 22.43 -12.51
CA ALA A 129 8.20 23.16 -13.78
C ALA A 129 7.62 22.35 -14.96
N ALA A 130 7.73 21.02 -14.93
CA ALA A 130 7.09 20.11 -15.89
C ALA A 130 5.61 19.80 -15.60
N LYS A 131 4.97 20.53 -14.66
CA LYS A 131 3.59 20.35 -14.18
C LYS A 131 3.35 18.99 -13.50
N LEU A 132 4.35 18.47 -12.80
CA LEU A 132 4.25 17.26 -12.00
C LEU A 132 4.52 17.60 -10.53
N ASN A 133 3.64 17.16 -9.65
CA ASN A 133 3.84 17.26 -8.20
C ASN A 133 4.34 15.90 -7.70
N LEU A 134 5.65 15.80 -7.43
CA LEU A 134 6.29 14.53 -7.04
C LEU A 134 6.69 14.57 -5.57
N ASP A 135 6.36 13.51 -4.83
CA ASP A 135 6.97 13.21 -3.53
C ASP A 135 8.04 12.14 -3.74
N ILE A 136 9.31 12.52 -3.62
CA ILE A 136 10.44 11.70 -4.05
C ILE A 136 11.18 11.14 -2.84
N GLN A 137 11.25 9.81 -2.78
CA GLN A 137 12.12 9.08 -1.89
C GLN A 137 13.29 8.48 -2.66
N ILE A 138 14.51 8.65 -2.17
CA ILE A 138 15.70 8.01 -2.75
C ILE A 138 16.29 7.03 -1.73
N LEU A 139 16.55 5.78 -2.15
CA LEU A 139 17.23 4.77 -1.34
C LEU A 139 18.33 4.11 -2.18
N ASP A 140 19.41 3.66 -1.54
CA ASP A 140 20.29 2.69 -2.15
C ASP A 140 19.74 1.28 -1.96
N LYS A 141 20.17 0.37 -2.83
CA LYS A 141 19.69 -1.01 -2.87
C LYS A 141 19.86 -1.73 -1.53
N LYS A 142 20.99 -1.54 -0.85
CA LYS A 142 21.25 -2.15 0.46
C LYS A 142 20.25 -1.65 1.50
N THR A 143 20.10 -0.34 1.64
CA THR A 143 19.12 0.26 2.57
C THR A 143 17.70 -0.21 2.30
N LEU A 144 17.29 -0.37 1.04
CA LEU A 144 15.99 -0.92 0.69
C LEU A 144 15.80 -2.35 1.21
N TYR A 145 16.75 -3.24 0.94
CA TYR A 145 16.64 -4.64 1.36
C TYR A 145 16.72 -4.84 2.87
N ASP A 146 17.48 -3.99 3.56
CA ASP A 146 17.60 -4.01 5.01
C ASP A 146 16.32 -3.48 5.70
N SER A 147 15.73 -2.41 5.16
CA SER A 147 14.55 -1.76 5.76
C SER A 147 13.21 -2.37 5.37
N TYR A 148 13.07 -2.92 4.16
CA TYR A 148 11.80 -3.47 3.67
C TYR A 148 11.16 -4.50 4.60
N PRO A 149 11.90 -5.53 5.11
CA PRO A 149 11.28 -6.56 5.92
C PRO A 149 10.71 -6.05 7.25
N ALA A 150 11.28 -4.95 7.76
CA ALA A 150 10.96 -4.36 9.05
C ALA A 150 10.10 -3.09 8.95
N SER A 151 9.71 -2.64 7.74
CA SER A 151 8.98 -1.38 7.55
C SER A 151 7.52 -1.60 7.15
N PRO A 152 6.57 -1.47 8.10
CA PRO A 152 5.13 -1.54 7.84
C PRO A 152 4.68 -0.64 6.68
N SER A 153 5.24 0.59 6.62
CA SER A 153 4.91 1.57 5.60
C SER A 153 5.41 1.15 4.22
N LEU A 154 6.66 0.69 4.11
CA LEU A 154 7.25 0.33 2.83
C LEU A 154 6.59 -0.93 2.23
N ILE A 155 6.21 -1.89 3.08
CA ILE A 155 5.43 -3.07 2.69
C ILE A 155 4.11 -2.64 2.02
N TYR A 156 3.39 -1.71 2.64
CA TYR A 156 2.12 -1.18 2.10
C TYR A 156 2.29 -0.31 0.87
N GLN A 157 3.32 0.53 0.82
CA GLN A 157 3.64 1.37 -0.35
C GLN A 157 3.93 0.49 -1.57
N LEU A 158 4.79 -0.51 -1.42
CA LEU A 158 5.20 -1.37 -2.53
C LEU A 158 4.13 -2.39 -2.96
N LYS A 159 3.13 -2.66 -2.10
CA LYS A 159 2.02 -3.56 -2.45
C LYS A 159 1.23 -3.10 -3.67
N ASP A 160 1.00 -1.80 -3.79
CA ASP A 160 0.26 -1.17 -4.90
C ASP A 160 1.19 -0.24 -5.68
N SER A 161 2.32 -0.80 -6.11
CA SER A 161 3.34 -0.07 -6.86
C SER A 161 3.40 -0.48 -8.32
N LYS A 162 4.03 0.37 -9.13
CA LYS A 162 4.36 0.13 -10.53
C LYS A 162 5.81 0.50 -10.77
N VAL A 163 6.58 -0.44 -11.28
CA VAL A 163 7.95 -0.20 -11.74
C VAL A 163 7.88 0.44 -13.13
N ILE A 164 8.48 1.61 -13.29
CA ILE A 164 8.54 2.35 -14.57
C ILE A 164 9.95 2.34 -15.19
N TYR A 165 10.95 1.91 -14.43
CA TYR A 165 12.32 1.70 -14.89
C TYR A 165 13.00 0.61 -14.08
N GLY A 166 13.81 -0.23 -14.73
CA GLY A 166 14.55 -1.31 -14.09
C GLY A 166 13.67 -2.49 -13.69
N ARG A 167 14.16 -3.28 -12.73
CA ARG A 167 13.44 -4.45 -12.19
C ARG A 167 13.61 -4.53 -10.67
N LEU A 168 12.50 -4.54 -9.96
CA LEU A 168 12.47 -4.71 -8.51
C LEU A 168 12.28 -6.18 -8.14
N ASN A 169 13.30 -6.82 -7.56
CA ASN A 169 13.20 -8.18 -7.03
C ASN A 169 13.28 -8.14 -5.51
N ILE A 170 12.14 -8.12 -4.83
CA ILE A 170 12.09 -8.22 -3.36
C ILE A 170 11.83 -9.67 -2.99
N ASN A 171 12.90 -10.39 -2.65
CA ASN A 171 12.83 -11.81 -2.28
C ASN A 171 12.64 -12.02 -0.77
N ASN A 172 12.83 -10.98 0.05
CA ASN A 172 12.70 -11.08 1.49
C ASN A 172 11.23 -11.07 1.87
N GLN A 173 10.75 -12.15 2.48
CA GLN A 173 9.45 -12.14 3.15
C GLN A 173 9.48 -11.09 4.26
N PRO A 174 8.44 -10.24 4.37
CA PRO A 174 8.29 -9.35 5.51
C PRO A 174 8.45 -10.09 6.84
N LYS A 175 9.26 -9.52 7.74
CA LYS A 175 9.51 -10.03 9.08
C LYS A 175 9.46 -8.85 10.03
N LEU A 176 8.24 -8.39 10.25
CA LEU A 176 8.01 -7.34 11.24
C LEU A 176 8.32 -7.91 12.63
N SER A 177 8.74 -7.06 13.55
CA SER A 177 8.85 -7.33 14.99
C SER A 177 7.74 -6.59 15.76
N LYS A 178 7.52 -6.95 17.04
CA LYS A 178 6.63 -6.17 17.92
C LYS A 178 7.10 -4.72 18.03
N LEU A 179 8.42 -4.50 18.09
CA LEU A 179 8.99 -3.16 18.18
C LEU A 179 8.65 -2.33 16.94
N ASP A 180 8.80 -2.90 15.73
CA ASP A 180 8.50 -2.19 14.48
C ASP A 180 7.03 -1.74 14.42
N LEU A 181 6.11 -2.60 14.89
CA LEU A 181 4.69 -2.27 14.96
C LEU A 181 4.41 -1.17 16.00
N ARG A 182 5.04 -1.23 17.17
CA ARG A 182 4.87 -0.25 18.25
C ARG A 182 5.47 1.11 17.89
N MET A 183 6.65 1.14 17.27
CA MET A 183 7.23 2.37 16.73
C MET A 183 6.31 3.02 15.70
N LYS A 184 5.52 2.23 14.96
CA LYS A 184 4.53 2.76 14.01
C LYS A 184 3.27 3.31 14.70
N LEU A 185 3.00 2.89 15.92
CA LEU A 185 1.96 3.44 16.79
C LEU A 185 2.44 4.63 17.61
N ASP A 186 3.73 4.98 17.57
CA ASP A 186 4.22 6.14 18.29
C ASP A 186 3.73 7.41 17.59
N TRP A 187 3.04 8.24 18.37
CA TRP A 187 2.49 9.53 17.95
C TRP A 187 2.71 10.59 19.02
N SER A 188 3.82 10.49 19.76
CA SER A 188 4.26 11.51 20.73
C SER A 188 4.20 12.96 20.24
N ASP A 189 4.24 13.15 18.91
CA ASP A 189 4.28 14.45 18.26
C ASP A 189 2.89 15.06 18.00
N ILE A 190 1.79 14.34 18.27
CA ILE A 190 0.44 14.89 18.14
C ILE A 190 0.12 15.72 19.39
N ASP A 191 0.22 17.04 19.27
CA ASP A 191 -0.20 17.96 20.32
C ASP A 191 -1.70 18.30 20.19
N ASP A 192 -2.43 18.27 21.31
CA ASP A 192 -3.90 18.38 21.38
C ASP A 192 -4.43 19.76 20.92
N GLY A 193 -3.54 20.75 20.75
CA GLY A 193 -3.86 22.12 20.35
C GLY A 193 -3.49 22.52 18.92
N GLU A 194 -2.40 21.97 18.36
CA GLU A 194 -1.78 22.46 17.11
C GLU A 194 -1.85 21.48 15.94
N SER A 195 -2.10 20.19 16.21
CA SER A 195 -2.04 19.15 15.19
C SER A 195 -2.99 19.43 14.03
N ASP A 196 -2.48 19.32 12.81
CA ASP A 196 -3.28 19.51 11.60
C ASP A 196 -4.19 18.28 11.33
N GLY A 197 -5.21 18.47 10.49
CA GLY A 197 -6.11 17.36 10.15
C GLY A 197 -5.42 16.20 9.43
N ARG A 198 -4.30 16.43 8.75
CA ARG A 198 -3.57 15.43 7.98
C ARG A 198 -2.73 14.54 8.90
N GLU A 199 -2.11 15.10 9.92
CA GLU A 199 -1.39 14.41 10.99
C GLU A 199 -2.34 13.45 11.71
N LEU A 200 -3.51 13.93 12.13
CA LEU A 200 -4.55 13.09 12.75
C LEU A 200 -5.00 11.96 11.82
N TYR A 201 -5.22 12.25 10.53
CA TYR A 201 -5.54 11.21 9.55
C TYR A 201 -4.42 10.18 9.42
N GLN A 202 -3.17 10.62 9.36
CA GLN A 202 -2.01 9.76 9.17
C GLN A 202 -1.81 8.84 10.38
N SER A 203 -2.02 9.35 11.59
CA SER A 203 -1.92 8.58 12.83
C SER A 203 -3.01 7.52 12.92
N LEU A 204 -4.27 7.87 12.61
CA LEU A 204 -5.32 6.87 12.51
C LEU A 204 -5.03 5.82 11.43
N ARG A 205 -4.53 6.26 10.26
CA ARG A 205 -4.14 5.36 9.17
C ARG A 205 -3.05 4.40 9.62
N ASN A 206 -2.05 4.88 10.37
CA ASN A 206 -0.97 4.04 10.92
C ASN A 206 -1.51 3.00 11.90
N ILE A 207 -2.41 3.39 12.81
CA ILE A 207 -3.05 2.45 13.74
C ILE A 207 -3.81 1.36 12.96
N MET A 208 -4.63 1.74 11.98
CA MET A 208 -5.37 0.78 11.16
C MET A 208 -4.46 -0.14 10.34
N LEU A 209 -3.35 0.40 9.85
CA LEU A 209 -2.32 -0.37 9.15
C LEU A 209 -1.73 -1.44 10.06
N VAL A 210 -1.35 -1.08 11.29
CA VAL A 210 -0.82 -2.04 12.29
C VAL A 210 -1.86 -3.12 12.61
N ARG A 211 -3.13 -2.74 12.83
CA ARG A 211 -4.22 -3.69 13.10
C ARG A 211 -4.46 -4.67 11.95
N LEU A 212 -4.26 -4.25 10.69
CA LEU A 212 -4.36 -5.14 9.54
C LEU A 212 -3.14 -6.07 9.43
N LEU A 213 -1.94 -5.58 9.75
CA LEU A 213 -0.73 -6.40 9.79
C LEU A 213 -0.79 -7.49 10.85
N LEU A 214 -1.34 -7.18 12.04
CA LEU A 214 -1.60 -8.19 13.07
C LEU A 214 -2.52 -9.33 12.60
N LYS A 215 -3.30 -9.10 11.54
CA LYS A 215 -4.19 -10.08 10.90
C LYS A 215 -3.57 -10.71 9.64
N GLY A 216 -2.31 -10.42 9.33
CA GLY A 216 -1.64 -10.89 8.11
C GLY A 216 -2.19 -10.28 6.83
N ILE A 217 -2.81 -9.10 6.90
CA ILE A 217 -3.47 -8.46 5.75
C ILE A 217 -2.62 -7.30 5.24
N VAL A 218 -2.15 -7.37 4.00
CA VAL A 218 -1.52 -6.24 3.28
C VAL A 218 -2.39 -5.85 2.08
N ASP A 219 -3.26 -4.86 2.27
CA ASP A 219 -4.26 -4.44 1.29
C ASP A 219 -4.64 -2.96 1.54
N ASN A 220 -4.23 -2.05 0.63
CA ASN A 220 -4.53 -0.62 0.79
C ASN A 220 -6.02 -0.30 0.67
N TYR A 221 -6.81 -1.07 -0.09
CA TYR A 221 -8.25 -0.86 -0.18
C TYR A 221 -8.93 -1.16 1.16
N ARG A 222 -8.52 -2.25 1.82
CA ARG A 222 -8.99 -2.57 3.17
C ARG A 222 -8.54 -1.54 4.19
N LEU A 223 -7.32 -1.01 4.07
CA LEU A 223 -6.84 0.08 4.92
C LEU A 223 -7.71 1.33 4.81
N ILE A 224 -7.98 1.79 3.59
CA ILE A 224 -8.86 2.94 3.33
C ILE A 224 -10.27 2.68 3.89
N LYS A 225 -10.80 1.47 3.70
CA LYS A 225 -12.11 1.10 4.24
C LYS A 225 -12.13 1.07 5.77
N ALA A 226 -11.09 0.55 6.40
CA ALA A 226 -10.98 0.49 7.86
C ALA A 226 -10.98 1.89 8.48
N VAL A 227 -10.19 2.81 7.93
CA VAL A 227 -10.16 4.22 8.38
C VAL A 227 -11.55 4.87 8.22
N ASN A 228 -12.14 4.76 7.03
CA ASN A 228 -13.46 5.33 6.74
C ASN A 228 -14.58 4.73 7.60
N ASN A 229 -14.50 3.45 7.94
CA ASN A 229 -15.52 2.79 8.76
C ASN A 229 -15.42 3.21 10.23
N TYR A 230 -14.22 3.58 10.70
CA TYR A 230 -14.00 3.93 12.11
C TYR A 230 -14.43 5.36 12.44
N LEU A 231 -14.06 6.34 11.61
CA LEU A 231 -14.46 7.76 11.81
C LEU A 231 -15.67 8.20 10.98
N GLY A 232 -16.06 7.42 9.98
CA GLY A 232 -16.98 7.87 8.95
C GLY A 232 -16.28 8.61 7.81
N ARG A 233 -16.84 8.48 6.60
CA ARG A 233 -16.25 9.07 5.37
C ARG A 233 -16.16 10.59 5.42
N ASN A 234 -17.13 11.25 6.02
CA ASN A 234 -17.18 12.72 6.07
C ASN A 234 -16.01 13.27 6.90
N ILE A 235 -15.84 12.80 8.14
CA ILE A 235 -14.73 13.20 9.01
C ILE A 235 -13.39 12.84 8.36
N THR A 236 -13.27 11.63 7.78
CA THR A 236 -12.05 11.20 7.09
C THR A 236 -11.67 12.16 5.95
N ASN A 237 -12.63 12.63 5.16
CA ASN A 237 -12.37 13.59 4.08
C ASN A 237 -12.01 14.98 4.62
N LYS A 238 -12.68 15.45 5.67
CA LYS A 238 -12.33 16.73 6.33
C LYS A 238 -10.90 16.71 6.89
N LEU A 239 -10.50 15.59 7.50
CA LEU A 239 -9.14 15.41 7.99
C LEU A 239 -8.10 15.51 6.86
N LYS A 240 -8.27 14.74 5.78
CA LYS A 240 -7.39 14.77 4.60
C LYS A 240 -7.23 16.17 4.00
N ASN A 241 -8.33 16.92 3.96
CA ASN A 241 -8.37 18.24 3.36
C ASN A 241 -8.03 19.36 4.37
N ASN A 242 -7.71 19.01 5.62
CA ASN A 242 -7.46 19.94 6.71
C ASN A 242 -8.61 20.95 6.96
N THR A 243 -9.85 20.52 6.78
CA THR A 243 -11.08 21.35 6.97
C THR A 243 -11.88 20.95 8.20
N ILE A 244 -11.27 20.20 9.12
CA ILE A 244 -11.90 19.71 10.34
C ILE A 244 -12.03 20.82 11.40
N SER A 245 -13.16 20.87 12.10
CA SER A 245 -13.38 21.83 13.19
C SER A 245 -12.62 21.45 14.47
N LYS A 246 -12.41 22.42 15.38
CA LYS A 246 -11.74 22.17 16.68
C LYS A 246 -12.42 21.08 17.51
N LEU A 247 -13.74 21.05 17.54
CA LEU A 247 -14.51 20.05 18.28
C LEU A 247 -14.36 18.65 17.66
N GLU A 248 -14.44 18.55 16.33
CA GLU A 248 -14.19 17.30 15.62
C GLU A 248 -12.76 16.80 15.83
N LYS A 249 -11.74 17.69 15.84
CA LYS A 249 -10.35 17.33 16.16
C LYS A 249 -10.23 16.67 17.53
N LYS A 250 -10.80 17.29 18.57
CA LYS A 250 -10.80 16.73 19.95
C LYS A 250 -11.44 15.34 20.01
N LEU A 251 -12.55 15.14 19.30
CA LEU A 251 -13.19 13.82 19.22
C LEU A 251 -12.29 12.80 18.52
N VAL A 252 -11.69 13.17 17.39
CA VAL A 252 -10.77 12.28 16.65
C VAL A 252 -9.55 11.92 17.49
N LEU A 253 -8.96 12.87 18.22
CA LEU A 253 -7.85 12.64 19.14
C LEU A 253 -8.19 11.59 20.20
N LYS A 254 -9.36 11.72 20.83
CA LYS A 254 -9.85 10.73 21.78
C LYS A 254 -9.96 9.34 21.16
N TYR A 255 -10.55 9.24 19.97
CA TYR A 255 -10.68 7.98 19.24
C TYR A 255 -9.33 7.35 18.85
N ILE A 256 -8.35 8.18 18.46
CA ILE A 256 -6.99 7.74 18.14
C ILE A 256 -6.31 7.19 19.40
N SER A 257 -6.38 7.92 20.51
CA SER A 257 -5.79 7.51 21.79
C SER A 257 -6.36 6.17 22.28
N GLU A 258 -7.69 6.04 22.30
CA GLU A 258 -8.37 4.79 22.68
C GLU A 258 -7.96 3.62 21.78
N LEU A 259 -7.99 3.83 20.46
CA LEU A 259 -7.64 2.77 19.51
C LEU A 259 -6.15 2.39 19.55
N SER A 260 -5.27 3.36 19.76
CA SER A 260 -3.84 3.13 19.90
C SER A 260 -3.57 2.26 21.13
N ASN A 261 -4.14 2.60 22.28
CA ASN A 261 -3.98 1.83 23.51
C ASN A 261 -4.50 0.39 23.35
N LEU A 262 -5.67 0.22 22.72
CA LEU A 262 -6.20 -1.10 22.40
C LEU A 262 -5.24 -1.89 21.49
N THR A 263 -4.66 -1.24 20.49
CA THR A 263 -3.75 -1.88 19.54
C THR A 263 -2.40 -2.22 20.19
N ASP A 264 -1.84 -1.37 21.04
CA ASP A 264 -0.61 -1.67 21.78
C ASP A 264 -0.81 -2.87 22.71
N ASN A 265 -1.96 -2.95 23.40
CA ASN A 265 -2.32 -4.11 24.21
C ASN A 265 -2.43 -5.40 23.39
N GLU A 266 -3.03 -5.35 22.19
CA GLU A 266 -3.07 -6.48 21.26
C GLU A 266 -1.65 -6.92 20.84
N ILE A 267 -0.74 -5.97 20.55
CA ILE A 267 0.66 -6.29 20.20
C ILE A 267 1.37 -6.96 21.37
N ARG A 268 1.21 -6.44 22.59
CA ARG A 268 1.81 -7.01 23.81
C ARG A 268 1.33 -8.45 24.03
N GLY A 269 0.01 -8.66 23.98
CA GLY A 269 -0.63 -9.95 24.23
C GLY A 269 -0.49 -11.01 23.14
N ALA A 270 -0.11 -10.63 21.91
CA ALA A 270 0.08 -11.59 20.83
C ALA A 270 1.20 -12.61 21.15
N LYS A 271 0.86 -13.92 21.17
CA LYS A 271 1.82 -15.03 21.17
C LYS A 271 2.49 -15.05 19.80
N TRP A 272 3.74 -14.62 19.73
CA TRP A 272 4.38 -14.30 18.45
C TRP A 272 4.99 -15.53 17.77
N GLU A 273 4.37 -15.97 16.68
CA GLU A 273 5.14 -16.36 15.49
C GLU A 273 5.43 -15.07 14.72
N ARG A 274 6.64 -14.89 14.19
CA ARG A 274 6.94 -13.77 13.27
C ARG A 274 5.80 -13.67 12.26
N ILE A 275 5.17 -12.51 12.10
CA ILE A 275 4.13 -12.32 11.09
C ILE A 275 4.79 -12.52 9.73
N ALA A 276 4.68 -13.73 9.19
CA ALA A 276 5.07 -14.07 7.84
C ALA A 276 3.89 -13.70 6.92
N LEU A 277 4.12 -12.73 6.05
CA LEU A 277 3.14 -12.20 5.09
C LEU A 277 3.24 -12.87 3.73
#